data_AF-A0A838J7C4-F1
#
_entry.id   AF-A0A838J7C4-F1
#
_cell.length_a   1.000
_cell.length_b   1.000
_cell.length_c   1.000
_cell.angle_alpha   90.00
_cell.angle_beta   90.00
_cell.angle_gamma   90.00
#
_symmetry.space_group_name_H-M   'P 1'
#
loop_
_entity.id
_entity.type
_entity.pdbx_description
1 polymer ?
#
loop_
_entity_poly.entity_id
_entity_poly.type
_entity_poly.pdbx_seq_one_letter_code
_entity_poly.pdbx_strand_id
1 'polypeptide(L)'
;MSSTTIDGLKRLSLDEESGHMGSARRSTRLQAPTPPPVTAEPILHGNQEVLDQWLKHYWQKLEIPASELPLLAITQNRQEYKHWTGKRLNTMALGCYCYIPAINTSSRLQRAHHECVSHRHLIFIEPDMQARSIEVTIAHELIHLADRVRGTPRRHHHHGYDAIAADEAAVTGYGLEELRTLLHEESARLESSRRKRRPIRYLYECPICGKHYPRTKRYSQPVSCSSCDKQYNPHFKLLLSSTASGE
;
A
#
# COMPACT_ATOMS: atom_id res chain seq x y z
N MET A 1 21.66 -19.38 -65.63
CA MET A 1 21.18 -19.82 -64.30
C MET A 1 20.92 -18.55 -63.50
N SER A 2 19.85 -17.78 -63.76
CA SER A 2 18.42 -18.13 -63.54
C SER A 2 18.21 -18.47 -62.06
N SER A 3 17.30 -17.89 -61.28
CA SER A 3 16.25 -16.90 -61.51
C SER A 3 15.64 -16.56 -60.14
N THR A 4 15.07 -15.34 -60.02
CA THR A 4 13.88 -14.95 -59.25
C THR A 4 13.51 -15.64 -57.92
N THR A 5 13.38 -14.82 -56.86
CA THR A 5 12.45 -15.08 -55.76
C THR A 5 11.13 -14.37 -56.04
N ILE A 6 10.02 -15.11 -55.94
CA ILE A 6 8.64 -14.74 -56.31
C ILE A 6 7.85 -14.31 -55.07
N ASP A 7 6.98 -13.31 -55.28
CA ASP A 7 5.89 -12.86 -54.42
C ASP A 7 4.85 -13.94 -54.07
N GLY A 8 4.16 -13.75 -52.94
CA GLY A 8 2.69 -13.81 -52.98
C GLY A 8 1.96 -14.90 -52.17
N LEU A 9 1.17 -14.39 -51.21
CA LEU A 9 -0.26 -14.66 -51.00
C LEU A 9 -0.78 -15.97 -50.35
N LYS A 10 -1.63 -15.71 -49.34
CA LYS A 10 -2.96 -16.29 -49.03
C LYS A 10 -3.10 -17.54 -48.14
N ARG A 11 -3.78 -17.31 -47.01
CA ARG A 11 -4.94 -18.05 -46.47
C ARG A 11 -5.86 -16.99 -45.82
N LEU A 12 -7.10 -16.71 -46.23
CA LEU A 12 -8.35 -17.50 -46.16
C LEU A 12 -8.50 -18.17 -44.77
N SER A 13 -9.54 -17.98 -43.96
CA SER A 13 -10.95 -17.66 -44.21
C SER A 13 -11.66 -17.43 -42.87
N LEU A 14 -12.67 -16.55 -42.87
CA LEU A 14 -14.00 -16.59 -42.21
C LEU A 14 -14.14 -17.18 -40.78
N ASP A 15 -14.72 -16.42 -39.84
CA ASP A 15 -16.16 -16.54 -39.51
C ASP A 15 -16.62 -15.67 -38.32
N GLU A 16 -17.80 -15.09 -38.54
CA GLU A 16 -18.93 -14.85 -37.64
C GLU A 16 -18.91 -13.85 -36.46
N GLU A 17 -19.97 -13.04 -36.52
CA GLU A 17 -20.49 -12.09 -35.56
C GLU A 17 -20.95 -12.75 -34.25
N SER A 18 -20.82 -12.04 -33.13
CA SER A 18 -21.92 -11.95 -32.16
C SER A 18 -21.68 -10.87 -31.12
N GLY A 19 -22.68 -10.01 -30.97
CA GLY A 19 -22.66 -8.82 -30.15
C GLY A 19 -22.34 -9.10 -28.69
N HIS A 20 -21.55 -8.20 -28.11
CA HIS A 20 -21.65 -7.86 -26.71
C HIS A 20 -21.91 -6.37 -26.64
N MET A 21 -23.11 -6.00 -26.19
CA MET A 21 -23.36 -4.69 -25.62
C MET A 21 -22.38 -4.51 -24.45
N GLY A 22 -21.25 -3.91 -24.75
CA GLY A 22 -20.32 -3.39 -23.76
C GLY A 22 -21.05 -2.31 -23.00
N SER A 23 -21.61 -2.68 -21.85
CA SER A 23 -22.01 -1.74 -20.81
C SER A 23 -20.82 -0.80 -20.64
N ALA A 24 -21.01 0.45 -21.08
CA ALA A 24 -19.98 1.47 -21.07
C ALA A 24 -19.47 1.59 -19.63
N ARG A 25 -18.33 0.94 -19.34
CA ARG A 25 -17.57 1.20 -18.13
C ARG A 25 -17.23 2.67 -18.22
N ARG A 26 -17.98 3.46 -17.45
CA ARG A 26 -17.71 4.87 -17.18
C ARG A 26 -16.24 4.92 -16.77
N SER A 27 -15.38 5.23 -17.72
CA SER A 27 -13.95 5.42 -17.51
C SER A 27 -13.86 6.65 -16.63
N THR A 28 -13.88 6.43 -15.31
CA THR A 28 -13.48 7.44 -14.36
C THR A 28 -12.06 7.79 -14.77
N ARG A 29 -11.88 8.94 -15.45
CA ARG A 29 -10.57 9.52 -15.71
C ARG A 29 -9.77 9.33 -14.43
N LEU A 30 -8.72 8.51 -14.50
CA LEU A 30 -7.78 8.37 -13.40
C LEU A 30 -7.21 9.77 -13.21
N GLN A 31 -7.70 10.46 -12.19
CA GLN A 31 -7.21 11.79 -11.83
C GLN A 31 -5.71 11.62 -11.60
N ALA A 32 -4.91 12.36 -12.36
CA ALA A 32 -3.46 12.26 -12.25
C ALA A 32 -3.05 12.57 -10.80
N PRO A 33 -2.04 11.86 -10.25
CA PRO A 33 -1.51 12.20 -8.94
C PRO A 33 -1.13 13.68 -8.93
N THR A 34 -1.47 14.36 -7.85
CA THR A 34 -1.14 15.78 -7.64
C THR A 34 -0.27 15.87 -6.39
N PRO A 35 1.06 15.67 -6.52
CA PRO A 35 1.96 15.82 -5.39
C PRO A 35 1.80 17.20 -4.75
N PRO A 36 1.97 17.31 -3.43
CA PRO A 36 1.92 18.61 -2.77
C PRO A 36 3.03 19.54 -3.31
N PRO A 37 2.84 20.88 -3.29
CA PRO A 37 3.84 21.84 -3.73
C PRO A 37 5.01 21.90 -2.74
N VAL A 38 6.20 22.35 -3.20
CA VAL A 38 7.39 22.50 -2.32
C VAL A 38 7.22 23.79 -1.53
N THR A 39 7.41 23.69 -0.22
CA THR A 39 7.28 24.80 0.73
C THR A 39 8.56 24.93 1.55
N ALA A 40 8.78 26.06 2.22
CA ALA A 40 9.94 26.23 3.09
C ALA A 40 9.94 25.26 4.30
N GLU A 41 8.74 24.84 4.72
CA GLU A 41 8.50 23.93 5.83
C GLU A 41 7.87 22.62 5.34
N PRO A 42 7.99 21.51 6.11
CA PRO A 42 7.33 20.26 5.75
C PRO A 42 5.81 20.41 5.85
N ILE A 43 5.08 19.77 4.95
CA ILE A 43 3.61 19.80 4.97
C ILE A 43 3.11 18.75 5.95
N LEU A 44 2.41 19.17 7.02
CA LEU A 44 1.85 18.28 8.04
C LEU A 44 0.32 18.38 8.09
N HIS A 45 -0.36 17.35 7.61
CA HIS A 45 -1.82 17.29 7.59
C HIS A 45 -2.35 16.22 8.55
N GLY A 46 -2.88 16.63 9.71
CA GLY A 46 -3.37 15.73 10.75
C GLY A 46 -3.25 16.37 12.12
N ASN A 47 -3.03 15.56 13.16
CA ASN A 47 -2.66 16.06 14.48
C ASN A 47 -1.25 16.66 14.43
N GLN A 48 -1.17 17.99 14.24
CA GLN A 48 0.10 18.69 14.05
C GLN A 48 1.03 18.57 15.24
N GLU A 49 0.52 18.64 16.47
CA GLU A 49 1.34 18.55 17.69
C GLU A 49 2.11 17.22 17.75
N VAL A 50 1.39 16.11 17.53
CA VAL A 50 1.98 14.76 17.57
C VAL A 50 2.92 14.52 16.40
N LEU A 51 2.52 14.92 15.19
CA LEU A 51 3.35 14.75 13.99
C LEU A 51 4.64 15.57 14.09
N ASP A 52 4.54 16.84 14.47
CA ASP A 52 5.68 17.75 14.58
C ASP A 52 6.65 17.33 15.69
N GLN A 53 6.14 16.94 16.86
CA GLN A 53 6.95 16.43 17.96
C GLN A 53 7.83 15.26 17.51
N TRP A 54 7.22 14.20 16.97
CA TRP A 54 7.95 12.99 16.60
C TRP A 54 8.78 13.17 15.34
N LEU A 55 8.32 13.98 14.39
CA LEU A 55 9.12 14.38 13.23
C LEU A 55 10.41 15.04 13.70
N LYS A 56 10.34 16.10 14.52
CA LYS A 56 11.54 16.79 15.01
C LYS A 56 12.47 15.86 15.77
N HIS A 57 11.92 15.05 16.67
CA HIS A 57 12.69 14.11 17.48
C HIS A 57 13.49 13.11 16.61
N TYR A 58 12.80 12.41 15.70
CA TYR A 58 13.43 11.37 14.89
C TYR A 58 14.21 11.92 13.70
N TRP A 59 13.86 13.10 13.18
CA TRP A 59 14.64 13.78 12.16
C TRP A 59 16.05 14.09 12.64
N GLN A 60 16.17 14.60 13.87
CA GLN A 60 17.46 14.84 14.52
C GLN A 60 18.19 13.52 14.78
N LYS A 61 17.52 12.52 15.36
CA LYS A 61 18.14 11.24 15.73
C LYS A 61 18.63 10.43 14.53
N LEU A 62 17.97 10.55 13.38
CA LEU A 62 18.36 9.90 12.13
C LEU A 62 19.35 10.74 11.30
N GLU A 63 19.68 11.94 11.75
CA GLU A 63 20.60 12.87 11.08
C GLU A 63 20.19 13.14 9.62
N ILE A 64 18.89 13.30 9.37
CA ILE A 64 18.38 13.57 8.03
C ILE A 64 18.76 15.02 7.66
N PRO A 65 19.39 15.28 6.51
CA PRO A 65 19.78 16.64 6.10
C PRO A 65 18.60 17.61 6.09
N ALA A 66 18.81 18.81 6.64
CA ALA A 66 17.76 19.85 6.68
C ALA A 66 17.26 20.26 5.28
N SER A 67 18.07 20.06 4.23
CA SER A 67 17.68 20.29 2.83
C SER A 67 16.54 19.39 2.35
N GLU A 68 16.32 18.24 3.00
CA GLU A 68 15.23 17.31 2.65
C GLU A 68 13.90 17.68 3.33
N LEU A 69 13.93 18.52 4.36
CA LEU A 69 12.74 18.86 5.15
C LEU A 69 11.67 19.60 4.32
N PRO A 70 12.01 20.59 3.46
CA PRO A 70 11.09 21.21 2.50
C PRO A 70 10.41 20.23 1.52
N LEU A 71 11.00 19.04 1.31
CA LEU A 71 10.56 18.05 0.33
C LEU A 71 9.62 17.00 0.95
N LEU A 72 9.43 17.05 2.27
CA LEU A 72 8.59 16.15 3.03
C LEU A 72 7.13 16.63 3.10
N ALA A 73 6.21 15.69 2.92
CA ALA A 73 4.82 15.86 3.33
C ALA A 73 4.36 14.62 4.12
N ILE A 74 3.73 14.85 5.27
CA ILE A 74 3.11 13.83 6.12
C ILE A 74 1.60 14.09 6.18
N THR A 75 0.79 13.07 5.97
CA THR A 75 -0.66 13.16 6.15
C THR A 75 -1.22 12.00 6.95
N GLN A 76 -2.22 12.28 7.78
CA GLN A 76 -3.08 11.29 8.41
C GLN A 76 -4.39 11.07 7.64
N ASN A 77 -4.55 11.73 6.49
CA ASN A 77 -5.73 11.59 5.64
C ASN A 77 -5.46 10.66 4.45
N ARG A 78 -6.12 9.50 4.44
CA ARG A 78 -5.99 8.49 3.37
C ARG A 78 -6.42 9.00 1.99
N GLN A 79 -7.41 9.89 1.91
CA GLN A 79 -7.87 10.43 0.61
C GLN A 79 -6.85 11.41 0.05
N GLU A 80 -6.22 12.18 0.92
CA GLU A 80 -5.16 13.09 0.55
C GLU A 80 -3.90 12.35 0.11
N TYR A 81 -3.48 11.33 0.86
CA TYR A 81 -2.36 10.49 0.43
C TYR A 81 -2.62 9.83 -0.93
N LYS A 82 -3.87 9.40 -1.17
CA LYS A 82 -4.31 8.89 -2.47
C LYS A 82 -4.27 9.98 -3.54
N HIS A 83 -4.66 11.21 -3.23
CA HIS A 83 -4.60 12.34 -4.16
C HIS A 83 -3.14 12.65 -4.56
N TRP A 84 -2.22 12.64 -3.60
CA TRP A 84 -0.80 12.88 -3.85
C TRP A 84 -0.13 11.77 -4.66
N THR A 85 -0.44 10.51 -4.36
CA THR A 85 0.27 9.35 -4.92
C THR A 85 -0.46 8.66 -6.07
N GLY A 86 -1.75 8.92 -6.25
CA GLY A 86 -2.66 8.15 -7.10
C GLY A 86 -2.98 6.74 -6.57
N LYS A 87 -2.39 6.32 -5.44
CA LYS A 87 -2.48 4.96 -4.91
C LYS A 87 -3.43 4.89 -3.72
N ARG A 88 -4.30 3.87 -3.71
CA ARG A 88 -5.15 3.59 -2.54
C ARG A 88 -4.37 2.74 -1.55
N LEU A 89 -4.23 3.23 -0.32
CA LEU A 89 -3.66 2.45 0.76
C LEU A 89 -4.59 1.31 1.19
N ASN A 90 -3.99 0.21 1.66
CA ASN A 90 -4.72 -0.81 2.40
C ASN A 90 -5.33 -0.18 3.65
N THR A 91 -6.58 -0.50 3.96
CA THR A 91 -7.30 0.00 5.14
C THR A 91 -6.65 -0.41 6.47
N MET A 92 -5.76 -1.40 6.44
CA MET A 92 -4.99 -1.86 7.61
C MET A 92 -3.56 -1.30 7.65
N ALA A 93 -3.16 -0.45 6.69
CA ALA A 93 -1.83 0.15 6.71
C ALA A 93 -1.73 1.13 7.90
N LEU A 94 -0.76 0.91 8.78
CA LEU A 94 -0.44 1.79 9.93
C LEU A 94 0.40 3.00 9.49
N GLY A 95 1.37 2.75 8.60
CA GLY A 95 2.21 3.76 7.98
C GLY A 95 2.47 3.43 6.51
N CYS A 96 2.90 4.42 5.73
CA CYS A 96 3.44 4.18 4.40
C CYS A 96 4.30 5.35 3.92
N TYR A 97 5.53 5.05 3.55
CA TYR A 97 6.42 5.94 2.82
C TYR A 97 6.33 5.74 1.30
N CYS A 98 6.31 6.85 0.56
CA CYS A 98 6.43 6.90 -0.89
C CYS A 98 7.42 7.98 -1.31
N TYR A 99 8.33 7.61 -2.21
CA TYR A 99 9.24 8.54 -2.88
C TYR A 99 8.71 8.84 -4.29
N ILE A 100 8.62 10.11 -4.65
CA ILE A 100 8.34 10.56 -6.02
C ILE A 100 9.64 11.15 -6.58
N PRO A 101 10.24 10.57 -7.63
CA PRO A 101 11.45 11.11 -8.23
C PRO A 101 11.17 12.43 -8.94
N ALA A 102 12.18 13.30 -9.01
CA ALA A 102 12.16 14.46 -9.87
C ALA A 102 11.94 14.01 -11.33
N ILE A 103 10.96 14.60 -12.02
CA ILE A 103 10.74 14.31 -13.43
C ILE A 103 11.82 15.05 -14.22
N ASN A 104 12.83 14.32 -14.73
CA ASN A 104 13.75 14.88 -15.72
C ASN A 104 12.95 15.18 -17.00
N THR A 105 12.69 16.46 -17.24
CA THR A 105 12.04 16.95 -18.46
C THR A 105 12.99 16.80 -19.66
N SER A 106 13.19 15.59 -20.14
CA SER A 106 13.87 15.31 -21.43
C SER A 106 12.88 15.17 -22.59
N SER A 107 11.56 15.21 -22.33
CA SER A 107 10.54 15.19 -23.37
C SER A 107 10.22 16.62 -23.84
N ARG A 108 10.52 16.93 -25.10
CA ARG A 108 10.41 18.25 -25.78
C ARG A 108 8.99 18.86 -25.84
N LEU A 109 8.00 18.33 -25.12
CA LEU A 109 6.58 18.69 -25.30
C LEU A 109 5.91 19.38 -24.10
N GLN A 110 6.63 19.72 -23.03
CA GLN A 110 6.05 20.47 -21.90
C GLN A 110 6.92 21.66 -21.50
N ARG A 111 6.92 22.72 -22.32
CA ARG A 111 7.57 24.03 -22.03
C ARG A 111 6.56 25.10 -21.59
N ALA A 112 5.55 24.77 -20.79
CA ALA A 112 4.55 25.76 -20.37
C ALA A 112 4.25 25.82 -18.86
N HIS A 113 4.83 24.95 -18.02
CA HIS A 113 4.75 25.11 -16.56
C HIS A 113 6.11 24.78 -15.94
N HIS A 114 6.95 25.81 -15.81
CA HIS A 114 8.20 25.74 -15.07
C HIS A 114 7.91 25.77 -13.57
N GLU A 115 7.62 24.60 -12.99
CA GLU A 115 8.12 24.26 -11.66
C GLU A 115 9.06 23.08 -11.87
N CYS A 116 10.35 23.27 -11.55
CA CYS A 116 11.28 22.17 -11.50
C CYS A 116 10.74 21.21 -10.43
N VAL A 117 10.11 20.11 -10.84
CA VAL A 117 9.56 19.13 -9.90
C VAL A 117 10.75 18.46 -9.24
N SER A 118 11.18 19.00 -8.09
CA SER A 118 12.11 18.31 -7.20
C SER A 118 11.48 16.98 -6.77
N HIS A 119 12.30 16.05 -6.30
CA HIS A 119 11.76 14.84 -5.70
C HIS A 119 10.91 15.16 -4.47
N ARG A 120 10.09 14.19 -4.04
CA ARG A 120 9.23 14.29 -2.87
C ARG A 120 9.30 13.07 -1.99
N HIS A 121 9.22 13.31 -0.69
CA HIS A 121 9.01 12.31 0.35
C HIS A 121 7.58 12.46 0.88
N LEU A 122 6.77 11.41 0.72
CA LEU A 122 5.38 11.38 1.17
C LEU A 122 5.22 10.29 2.22
N ILE A 123 4.66 10.64 3.38
CA ILE A 123 4.39 9.70 4.46
C ILE A 123 2.91 9.74 4.81
N PHE A 124 2.31 8.57 4.93
CA PHE A 124 1.02 8.38 5.59
C PHE A 124 1.21 7.79 6.99
N ILE A 125 0.43 8.25 7.95
CA ILE A 125 0.32 7.67 9.30
C ILE A 125 -1.16 7.47 9.64
N GLU A 126 -1.56 6.31 10.17
CA GLU A 126 -2.94 6.07 10.61
C GLU A 126 -3.24 6.92 11.87
N PRO A 127 -4.25 7.81 11.83
CA PRO A 127 -4.55 8.70 12.96
C PRO A 127 -5.13 7.97 14.16
N ASP A 128 -5.97 6.96 13.93
CA ASP A 128 -6.61 6.18 14.99
C ASP A 128 -5.64 5.09 15.46
N MET A 129 -4.52 5.45 16.10
CA MET A 129 -3.56 4.53 16.71
C MET A 129 -3.25 4.96 18.15
N GLN A 130 -2.73 4.04 18.97
CA GLN A 130 -2.17 4.43 20.26
C GLN A 130 -0.95 5.35 20.07
N ALA A 131 -0.69 6.23 21.04
CA ALA A 131 0.39 7.21 20.93
C ALA A 131 1.77 6.57 20.66
N ARG A 132 2.09 5.46 21.35
CA ARG A 132 3.33 4.69 21.11
C ARG A 132 3.37 4.10 19.70
N SER A 133 2.26 3.59 19.19
CA SER A 133 2.18 3.06 17.83
C SER A 133 2.38 4.17 16.78
N ILE A 134 1.87 5.38 17.03
CA ILE A 134 2.10 6.55 16.16
C ILE A 134 3.59 6.91 16.14
N GLU A 135 4.21 7.02 17.31
CA GLU A 135 5.64 7.31 17.47
C GLU A 135 6.50 6.32 16.66
N VAL A 136 6.33 5.03 16.93
CA VAL A 136 7.08 3.93 16.30
C VAL A 136 6.87 3.93 14.78
N THR A 137 5.63 4.14 14.32
CA THR A 137 5.33 4.22 12.88
C THR A 137 6.02 5.42 12.24
N ILE A 138 6.05 6.59 12.88
CA ILE A 138 6.77 7.76 12.36
C ILE A 138 8.27 7.46 12.25
N ALA A 139 8.87 6.86 13.28
CA ALA A 139 10.27 6.45 13.24
C ALA A 139 10.55 5.49 12.08
N HIS A 140 9.70 4.47 11.89
CA HIS A 140 9.80 3.50 10.81
C HIS A 140 9.79 4.15 9.42
N GLU A 141 8.81 5.03 9.16
CA GLU A 141 8.70 5.69 7.85
C GLU A 141 9.84 6.69 7.61
N LEU A 142 10.39 7.31 8.66
CA LEU A 142 11.58 8.16 8.56
C LEU A 142 12.87 7.36 8.33
N ILE A 143 12.97 6.11 8.80
CA ILE A 143 14.09 5.22 8.44
C ILE A 143 14.09 4.95 6.94
N HIS A 144 12.92 4.67 6.32
CA HIS A 144 12.83 4.52 4.86
C HIS A 144 13.24 5.78 4.10
N LEU A 145 12.90 6.95 4.64
CA LEU A 145 13.34 8.24 4.10
C LEU A 145 14.86 8.38 4.22
N ALA A 146 15.43 8.17 5.41
CA ALA A 146 16.87 8.27 5.66
C ALA A 146 17.68 7.34 4.75
N ASP A 147 17.25 6.08 4.61
CA ASP A 147 17.85 5.11 3.68
C ASP A 147 17.82 5.61 2.23
N ARG A 148 16.72 6.24 1.80
CA ARG A 148 16.62 6.83 0.46
C ARG A 148 17.62 7.96 0.27
N VAL A 149 17.71 8.88 1.23
CA VAL A 149 18.61 10.04 1.16
C VAL A 149 20.07 9.61 1.15
N ARG A 150 20.41 8.57 1.92
CA ARG A 150 21.76 7.95 1.94
C ARG A 150 22.07 7.10 0.70
N GLY A 151 21.13 6.96 -0.25
CA GLY A 151 21.31 6.14 -1.44
C GLY A 151 21.30 4.62 -1.18
N THR A 152 20.78 4.18 -0.04
CA THR A 152 20.71 2.76 0.38
C THR A 152 19.26 2.29 0.61
N PRO A 153 18.31 2.53 -0.31
CA PRO A 153 16.91 2.18 -0.10
C PRO A 153 16.72 0.66 0.00
N ARG A 154 16.28 0.19 1.16
CA ARG A 154 15.96 -1.22 1.42
C ARG A 154 14.46 -1.46 1.25
N ARG A 155 14.08 -2.70 0.90
CA ARG A 155 12.68 -3.14 0.95
C ARG A 155 12.43 -3.78 2.31
N HIS A 156 11.31 -3.45 2.95
CA HIS A 156 10.83 -4.25 4.07
C HIS A 156 10.40 -5.63 3.58
N HIS A 157 10.56 -6.65 4.42
CA HIS A 157 10.00 -7.97 4.15
C HIS A 157 8.78 -8.21 5.03
N HIS A 158 9.02 -8.47 6.31
CA HIS A 158 7.98 -8.70 7.29
C HIS A 158 8.22 -7.74 8.46
N HIS A 159 7.26 -6.85 8.70
CA HIS A 159 7.34 -5.86 9.78
C HIS A 159 7.72 -6.53 11.10
N GLY A 160 8.74 -5.98 11.77
CA GLY A 160 9.27 -6.48 13.04
C GLY A 160 10.32 -7.60 12.94
N TYR A 161 10.60 -8.15 11.76
CA TYR A 161 11.53 -9.28 11.59
C TYR A 161 12.64 -9.04 10.56
N ASP A 162 12.78 -7.81 10.07
CA ASP A 162 13.82 -7.42 9.12
C ASP A 162 14.86 -6.49 9.76
N ALA A 163 15.91 -6.15 8.99
CA ALA A 163 16.98 -5.27 9.45
C ALA A 163 16.46 -3.87 9.83
N ILE A 164 15.36 -3.42 9.22
CA ILE A 164 14.73 -2.14 9.56
C ILE A 164 14.16 -2.19 10.97
N ALA A 165 13.61 -3.33 11.42
CA ALA A 165 13.15 -3.48 12.80
C ALA A 165 14.29 -3.33 13.83
N ALA A 166 15.52 -3.74 13.49
CA ALA A 166 16.68 -3.54 14.36
C ALA A 166 17.07 -2.05 14.45
N ASP A 167 17.05 -1.35 13.32
CA ASP A 167 17.28 0.09 13.27
C ASP A 167 16.17 0.85 14.02
N GLU A 168 14.92 0.42 13.88
CA GLU A 168 13.75 0.94 14.59
C GLU A 168 13.89 0.76 16.10
N ALA A 169 14.31 -0.42 16.58
CA ALA A 169 14.61 -0.66 17.99
C ALA A 169 15.73 0.25 18.51
N ALA A 170 16.83 0.39 17.76
CA ALA A 170 17.94 1.26 18.15
C ALA A 170 17.53 2.75 18.18
N VAL A 171 16.71 3.18 17.22
CA VAL A 171 16.27 4.58 17.07
C VAL A 171 15.17 4.91 18.06
N THR A 172 14.25 4.02 18.38
CA THR A 172 13.17 4.28 19.34
C THR A 172 13.59 4.00 20.79
N GLY A 173 14.56 3.12 20.99
CA GLY A 173 14.97 2.63 22.32
C GLY A 173 14.11 1.48 22.84
N TYR A 174 13.08 1.06 22.11
CA TYR A 174 12.26 -0.11 22.45
C TYR A 174 13.00 -1.42 22.12
N GLY A 175 12.66 -2.49 22.84
CA GLY A 175 13.12 -3.83 22.49
C GLY A 175 12.44 -4.37 21.22
N LEU A 176 13.12 -5.24 20.47
CA LEU A 176 12.52 -5.87 19.27
C LEU A 176 11.21 -6.60 19.56
N GLU A 177 11.16 -7.36 20.66
CA GLU A 177 9.93 -8.07 21.08
C GLU A 177 8.82 -7.12 21.52
N GLU A 178 9.19 -5.98 22.11
CA GLU A 178 8.23 -4.94 22.49
C GLU A 178 7.61 -4.32 21.24
N LEU A 179 8.42 -3.98 20.24
CA LEU A 179 7.93 -3.46 18.95
C LEU A 179 7.02 -4.47 18.24
N ARG A 180 7.39 -5.77 18.23
CA ARG A 180 6.56 -6.83 17.64
C ARG A 180 5.21 -6.92 18.33
N THR A 181 5.21 -6.90 19.66
CA THR A 181 3.99 -6.93 20.47
C THR A 181 3.12 -5.71 20.17
N LEU A 182 3.70 -4.51 20.18
CA LEU A 182 2.99 -3.26 19.93
C LEU A 182 2.31 -3.25 18.54
N LEU A 183 3.04 -3.62 17.49
CA LEU A 183 2.50 -3.67 16.12
C LEU A 183 1.40 -4.74 15.98
N HIS A 184 1.55 -5.87 16.66
CA HIS A 184 0.54 -6.93 16.68
C HIS A 184 -0.74 -6.47 17.36
N GLU A 185 -0.64 -5.88 18.55
CA GLU A 185 -1.76 -5.36 19.33
C GLU A 185 -2.50 -4.25 18.58
N GLU A 186 -1.76 -3.31 17.96
CA GLU A 186 -2.35 -2.23 17.17
C GLU A 186 -3.12 -2.77 15.96
N SER A 187 -2.53 -3.73 15.23
CA SER A 187 -3.19 -4.40 14.11
C SER A 187 -4.46 -5.14 14.54
N ALA A 188 -4.42 -5.84 15.67
CA ALA A 188 -5.56 -6.54 16.25
C ALA A 188 -6.66 -5.57 16.69
N ARG A 189 -6.30 -4.44 17.31
CA ARG A 189 -7.23 -3.39 17.76
C ARG A 189 -7.95 -2.73 16.58
N LEU A 190 -7.21 -2.37 15.54
CA LEU A 190 -7.79 -1.82 14.30
C LEU A 190 -8.72 -2.82 13.63
N GLU A 191 -8.32 -4.08 13.54
CA GLU A 191 -9.14 -5.12 12.95
C GLU A 191 -10.43 -5.34 13.77
N SER A 192 -10.34 -5.42 15.09
CA SER A 192 -11.50 -5.52 15.98
C SER A 192 -12.47 -4.35 15.81
N SER A 193 -11.94 -3.12 15.82
CA SER A 193 -12.74 -1.90 15.60
C SER A 193 -13.43 -1.90 14.23
N ARG A 194 -12.70 -2.34 13.20
CA ARG A 194 -13.24 -2.51 11.85
C ARG A 194 -14.34 -3.57 11.82
N ARG A 195 -14.20 -4.70 12.53
CA ARG A 195 -15.22 -5.76 12.58
C ARG A 195 -16.45 -5.34 13.37
N LYS A 196 -16.33 -4.50 14.39
CA LYS A 196 -17.49 -3.87 15.05
C LYS A 196 -18.27 -3.00 14.06
N ARG A 197 -17.58 -2.16 13.27
CA ARG A 197 -18.21 -1.28 12.27
C ARG A 197 -18.72 -2.03 11.03
N ARG A 198 -18.03 -3.11 10.64
CA ARG A 198 -18.32 -3.92 9.46
C ARG A 198 -18.20 -5.42 9.81
N PRO A 199 -19.23 -5.98 10.46
CA PRO A 199 -19.25 -7.39 10.83
C PRO A 199 -19.10 -8.28 9.59
N ILE A 200 -18.43 -9.42 9.76
CA ILE A 200 -18.34 -10.43 8.71
C ILE A 200 -19.70 -11.12 8.61
N ARG A 201 -20.40 -10.89 7.50
CA ARG A 201 -21.74 -11.44 7.26
C ARG A 201 -21.74 -12.85 6.69
N TYR A 202 -20.58 -13.35 6.27
CA TYR A 202 -20.49 -14.58 5.51
C TYR A 202 -19.30 -15.38 6.00
N LEU A 203 -19.55 -16.65 6.32
CA LEU A 203 -18.52 -17.60 6.68
C LEU A 203 -18.44 -18.65 5.57
N TYR A 204 -17.21 -18.99 5.22
CA TYR A 204 -16.91 -20.19 4.50
C TYR A 204 -16.76 -21.34 5.50
N GLU A 205 -17.14 -22.54 5.12
CA GLU A 205 -17.07 -23.74 5.95
C GLU A 205 -16.36 -24.85 5.18
N CYS A 206 -15.49 -25.58 5.85
CA CYS A 206 -14.89 -26.77 5.27
C CYS A 206 -15.86 -27.95 5.37
N PRO A 207 -16.24 -28.61 4.26
CA PRO A 207 -17.18 -29.74 4.31
C PRO A 207 -16.62 -30.99 4.99
N ILE A 208 -15.31 -31.06 5.23
CA ILE A 208 -14.64 -32.20 5.85
C ILE A 208 -14.52 -32.02 7.37
N CYS A 209 -13.98 -30.89 7.82
CA CYS A 209 -13.71 -30.67 9.25
C CYS A 209 -14.66 -29.67 9.93
N GLY A 210 -15.60 -29.07 9.20
CA GLY A 210 -16.55 -28.08 9.74
C GLY A 210 -15.91 -26.77 10.19
N LYS A 211 -14.61 -26.55 9.96
CA LYS A 211 -13.96 -25.28 10.34
C LYS A 211 -14.53 -24.11 9.55
N HIS A 212 -14.83 -23.03 10.27
CA HIS A 212 -15.30 -21.78 9.70
C HIS A 212 -14.15 -20.83 9.36
N TYR A 213 -14.29 -20.14 8.23
CA TYR A 213 -13.34 -19.18 7.70
C TYR A 213 -14.08 -17.89 7.34
N PRO A 214 -13.71 -16.72 7.89
CA PRO A 214 -14.40 -15.48 7.58
C PRO A 214 -14.22 -15.09 6.12
N ARG A 215 -15.32 -14.82 5.41
CA ARG A 215 -15.28 -14.32 4.03
C ARG A 215 -14.94 -12.83 4.02
N THR A 216 -13.66 -12.53 4.21
CA THR A 216 -13.12 -11.17 4.16
C THR A 216 -13.07 -10.61 2.73
N LYS A 217 -13.02 -11.49 1.73
CA LYS A 217 -13.17 -11.20 0.31
C LYS A 217 -13.88 -12.36 -0.40
N ARG A 218 -14.52 -12.08 -1.53
CA ARG A 218 -15.00 -13.15 -2.44
C ARG A 218 -13.79 -13.70 -3.19
N TYR A 219 -13.53 -14.99 -3.04
CA TYR A 219 -12.56 -15.67 -3.88
C TYR A 219 -13.15 -15.88 -5.28
N SER A 220 -12.37 -15.55 -6.31
CA SER A 220 -12.70 -15.85 -7.71
C SER A 220 -12.34 -17.30 -8.08
N GLN A 221 -11.40 -17.89 -7.34
CA GLN A 221 -10.95 -19.27 -7.49
C GLN A 221 -11.47 -20.13 -6.34
N PRO A 222 -11.62 -21.45 -6.54
CA PRO A 222 -11.79 -22.41 -5.47
C PRO A 222 -10.71 -22.24 -4.39
N VAL A 223 -11.13 -22.25 -3.13
CA VAL A 223 -10.23 -22.25 -1.98
C VAL A 223 -10.58 -23.43 -1.08
N SER A 224 -9.57 -24.04 -0.47
CA SER A 224 -9.72 -25.22 0.38
C SER A 224 -9.22 -24.96 1.81
N CYS A 225 -9.57 -25.87 2.70
CA CYS A 225 -9.05 -25.87 4.07
C CYS A 225 -7.62 -26.44 4.05
N SER A 226 -6.62 -25.63 4.38
CA SER A 226 -5.22 -26.07 4.44
C SER A 226 -4.94 -27.21 5.43
N SER A 227 -5.84 -27.44 6.41
CA SER A 227 -5.73 -28.59 7.33
C SER A 227 -6.18 -29.90 6.69
N CYS A 228 -7.24 -29.88 5.88
CA CYS A 228 -7.81 -31.07 5.25
C CYS A 228 -7.25 -31.33 3.85
N ASP A 229 -6.70 -30.30 3.22
CA ASP A 229 -6.24 -30.31 1.84
C ASP A 229 -4.74 -29.96 1.76
N LYS A 230 -3.90 -30.86 2.27
CA LYS A 230 -2.43 -30.68 2.31
C LYS A 230 -1.79 -30.70 0.91
N GLN A 231 -2.41 -31.40 -0.03
CA GLN A 231 -2.07 -31.40 -1.45
C GLN A 231 -3.29 -30.87 -2.19
N TYR A 232 -3.25 -29.59 -2.55
CA TYR A 232 -4.40 -28.86 -3.08
C TYR A 232 -5.27 -29.70 -4.03
N ASN A 233 -6.53 -29.92 -3.65
CA ASN A 233 -7.51 -30.68 -4.40
C ASN A 233 -8.67 -29.74 -4.81
N PRO A 234 -8.88 -29.52 -6.12
CA PRO A 234 -9.90 -28.60 -6.61
C PRO A 234 -11.34 -29.03 -6.29
N HIS A 235 -11.57 -30.26 -5.82
CA HIS A 235 -12.87 -30.74 -5.36
C HIS A 235 -13.18 -30.35 -3.90
N PHE A 236 -12.17 -30.01 -3.09
CA PHE A 236 -12.35 -29.61 -1.69
C PHE A 236 -12.50 -28.10 -1.57
N LYS A 237 -13.65 -27.59 -2.01
CA LYS A 237 -13.96 -26.16 -1.95
C LYS A 237 -14.63 -25.83 -0.63
N LEU A 238 -14.20 -24.74 0.01
CA LEU A 238 -14.95 -24.16 1.10
C LEU A 238 -16.34 -23.73 0.60
N LEU A 239 -17.37 -24.14 1.32
CA LEU A 239 -18.76 -23.83 0.99
C LEU A 239 -19.20 -22.59 1.76
N LEU A 240 -20.10 -21.79 1.19
CA LEU A 240 -20.70 -20.69 1.94
C LEU A 240 -21.64 -21.28 2.98
N SER A 241 -21.40 -21.03 4.26
CA SER A 241 -22.24 -21.55 5.34
C SER A 241 -23.62 -20.89 5.28
N SER A 242 -24.68 -21.71 5.32
CA SER A 242 -26.08 -21.28 5.24
C SER A 242 -26.58 -20.58 6.51
N THR A 243 -25.83 -20.71 7.60
CA THR A 243 -26.18 -20.18 8.94
C THR A 243 -25.92 -18.68 9.10
N ALA A 244 -25.38 -17.99 8.09
CA ALA A 244 -25.02 -16.57 8.18
C ALA A 244 -26.14 -15.60 7.75
N SER A 245 -27.41 -16.02 7.92
CA SER A 245 -28.59 -15.15 7.79
C SER A 245 -29.02 -14.76 9.19
N GLY A 246 -28.88 -13.48 9.54
CA GLY A 246 -28.92 -12.98 10.92
C GLY A 246 -30.16 -13.32 11.75
N GLU A 247 -29.91 -13.54 13.03
CA GLU A 247 -30.61 -12.81 14.09
C GLU A 247 -30.14 -11.34 14.12
#